data_AF-A0A2S9TF37-F1
#
_entry.id   AF-A0A2S9TF37-F1
#
_cell.length_a   1.000
_cell.length_b   1.000
_cell.length_c   1.000
_cell.angle_alpha   90.00
_cell.angle_beta   90.00
_cell.angle_gamma   90.00
#
_symmetry.space_group_name_H-M   'P 1'
#
loop_
_entity.id
_entity.type
_entity.pdbx_description
1 polymer ?
#
loop_
_entity_poly.entity_id
_entity_poly.type
_entity_poly.pdbx_seq_one_letter_code
_entity_poly.pdbx_strand_id
1 'polypeptide(L)'
;MIILDKSFKEQFKDFCNTNNIENMQVAIQYFTVFGGLDIKIDTTKPILELIEKHILNNYNYLRNEVNHLTGGYHVEHAILSGIALGDRKTTNAFKRAHVSFEEGMKCVDSLYEKAIIDIDSSEHFLLGKRGDSKAVKKLIFINPFLRFWFAFVSPIYKGIKDGNYEEFKTKFQGRESDFSDFIFEELALTFIKNSFIEDPIKQHGQYWSEKIQIPIVAKTTSGKIVAGFCKYSDNKVKKSEFNKFLEDLKSEDISADIIVIFSKNGCSNELKNLKSDSIRLFSAKSLKAIV
;
A
#
# COMPACT_ATOMS: atom_id res chain seq x y z
N MET A 1 20.73 0.68 -5.58
CA MET A 1 20.81 0.44 -4.11
C MET A 1 19.39 0.51 -3.54
N ILE A 2 19.05 -0.34 -2.55
CA ILE A 2 17.72 -0.31 -1.90
C ILE A 2 17.75 0.74 -0.78
N ILE A 3 16.77 1.64 -0.74
CA ILE A 3 16.69 2.77 0.20
C ILE A 3 15.75 2.43 1.35
N LEU A 4 16.22 2.50 2.60
CA LEU A 4 15.41 2.21 3.81
C LEU A 4 15.28 3.40 4.78
N ASP A 5 16.06 4.46 4.58
CA ASP A 5 16.19 5.61 5.49
C ASP A 5 15.23 6.77 5.15
N LYS A 6 14.29 6.56 4.22
CA LYS A 6 13.31 7.56 3.78
C LYS A 6 11.90 7.15 4.12
N SER A 7 11.09 8.12 4.56
CA SER A 7 9.66 7.91 4.72
C SER A 7 8.99 7.55 3.39
N PHE A 8 7.82 6.88 3.44
CA PHE A 8 7.06 6.52 2.25
C PHE A 8 6.76 7.72 1.33
N LYS A 9 6.47 8.89 1.91
CA LYS A 9 6.25 10.14 1.16
C LYS A 9 7.52 10.60 0.45
N GLU A 10 8.66 10.58 1.12
CA GLU A 10 9.96 10.96 0.53
C GLU A 10 10.36 9.99 -0.57
N GLN A 11 10.19 8.68 -0.37
CA GLN A 11 10.42 7.68 -1.41
C GLN A 11 9.58 7.95 -2.66
N PHE A 12 8.29 8.26 -2.51
CA PHE A 12 7.40 8.56 -3.63
C PHE A 12 7.80 9.86 -4.36
N LYS A 13 8.09 10.91 -3.59
CA LYS A 13 8.54 12.21 -4.11
C LYS A 13 9.83 12.07 -4.90
N ASP A 14 10.84 11.44 -4.31
CA ASP A 14 12.16 11.26 -4.91
C ASP A 14 12.07 10.38 -6.16
N PHE A 15 11.24 9.34 -6.12
CA PHE A 15 10.99 8.49 -7.29
C PHE A 15 10.38 9.29 -8.44
N CYS A 16 9.37 10.11 -8.19
CA CYS A 16 8.76 10.97 -9.21
C CYS A 16 9.77 11.96 -9.79
N ASN A 17 10.55 12.62 -8.93
CA ASN A 17 11.53 13.65 -9.33
C ASN A 17 12.69 13.05 -10.13
N THR A 18 13.28 11.96 -9.64
CA THR A 18 14.42 11.27 -10.29
C THR A 18 14.08 10.80 -11.70
N ASN A 19 12.81 10.40 -11.91
CA ASN A 19 12.33 9.83 -13.16
C ASN A 19 11.49 10.80 -14.00
N ASN A 20 11.38 12.08 -13.60
CA ASN A 20 10.61 13.12 -14.27
C ASN A 20 9.15 12.72 -14.61
N ILE A 21 8.47 12.05 -13.68
CA ILE A 21 7.13 11.49 -13.92
C ILE A 21 6.06 12.54 -13.60
N GLU A 22 5.37 13.06 -14.61
CA GLU A 22 4.28 14.03 -14.41
C GLU A 22 2.90 13.38 -14.23
N ASN A 23 2.68 12.21 -14.83
CA ASN A 23 1.40 11.51 -14.76
C ASN A 23 1.36 10.64 -13.51
N MET A 24 0.53 11.00 -12.53
CA MET A 24 0.44 10.29 -11.26
C MET A 24 -0.06 8.85 -11.37
N GLN A 25 -0.84 8.49 -12.40
CA GLN A 25 -1.21 7.09 -12.61
C GLN A 25 0.00 6.24 -13.02
N VAL A 26 0.85 6.79 -13.90
CA VAL A 26 2.15 6.18 -14.26
C VAL A 26 3.06 6.15 -13.02
N ALA A 27 3.12 7.24 -12.25
CA ALA A 27 3.93 7.28 -11.04
C ALA A 27 3.54 6.15 -10.06
N ILE A 28 2.25 5.97 -9.77
CA ILE A 28 1.77 4.88 -8.89
C ILE A 28 2.18 3.52 -9.45
N GLN A 29 1.88 3.24 -10.72
CA GLN A 29 2.15 1.94 -11.35
C GLN A 29 3.64 1.55 -11.26
N TYR A 30 4.53 2.47 -11.60
CA TYR A 30 5.97 2.20 -11.58
C TYR A 30 6.54 2.26 -10.16
N PHE A 31 6.02 3.11 -9.29
CA PHE A 31 6.43 3.16 -7.88
C PHE A 31 6.08 1.88 -7.12
N THR A 32 4.96 1.22 -7.47
CA THR A 32 4.61 -0.10 -6.90
C THR A 32 5.71 -1.16 -7.12
N VAL A 33 6.51 -1.01 -8.18
CA VAL A 33 7.56 -1.96 -8.56
C VAL A 33 8.94 -1.46 -8.14
N PHE A 34 9.27 -0.22 -8.51
CA PHE A 34 10.61 0.35 -8.36
C PHE A 34 10.75 1.30 -7.17
N GLY A 35 9.67 1.58 -6.44
CA GLY A 35 9.68 2.46 -5.29
C GLY A 35 10.62 1.96 -4.21
N GLY A 36 11.51 2.83 -3.72
CA GLY A 36 12.54 2.45 -2.75
C GLY A 36 13.80 1.84 -3.38
N LEU A 37 13.93 1.84 -4.72
CA LEU A 37 15.22 1.71 -5.40
C LEU A 37 15.77 3.08 -5.76
N ASP A 38 17.08 3.26 -5.54
CA ASP A 38 17.84 4.35 -6.15
C ASP A 38 18.13 4.01 -7.62
N ILE A 39 17.20 4.37 -8.51
CA ILE A 39 17.26 4.03 -9.93
C ILE A 39 16.59 5.09 -10.81
N LYS A 40 17.19 5.29 -11.99
CA LYS A 40 16.62 6.06 -13.07
C LYS A 40 16.06 5.12 -14.15
N ILE A 41 14.79 5.26 -14.45
CA ILE A 41 14.03 4.49 -15.44
C ILE A 41 13.33 5.42 -16.43
N ASP A 42 13.09 4.91 -17.63
CA ASP A 42 12.31 5.60 -18.67
C ASP A 42 10.89 5.04 -18.67
N THR A 43 9.95 5.74 -18.02
CA THR A 43 8.56 5.29 -17.88
C THR A 43 7.74 5.37 -19.18
N THR A 44 8.35 5.79 -20.30
CA THR A 44 7.71 5.68 -21.63
C THR A 44 7.77 4.25 -22.19
N LYS A 45 8.67 3.42 -21.65
CA LYS A 45 8.82 2.01 -22.02
C LYS A 45 7.87 1.12 -21.23
N PRO A 46 7.44 -0.05 -21.75
CA PRO A 46 6.60 -0.98 -21.02
C PRO A 46 7.21 -1.44 -19.68
N ILE A 47 6.40 -1.50 -18.63
CA ILE A 47 6.87 -1.83 -17.28
C ILE A 47 7.57 -3.19 -17.21
N LEU A 48 7.11 -4.19 -17.98
CA LEU A 48 7.74 -5.51 -18.05
C LEU A 48 9.16 -5.45 -18.63
N GLU A 49 9.40 -4.61 -19.64
CA GLU A 49 10.76 -4.41 -20.19
C GLU A 49 11.69 -3.82 -19.12
N LEU A 50 11.19 -2.85 -18.36
CA LEU A 50 11.97 -2.24 -17.28
C LEU A 50 12.22 -3.21 -16.13
N ILE A 51 11.24 -4.02 -15.75
CA ILE A 51 11.40 -5.07 -14.74
C ILE A 51 12.46 -6.07 -15.18
N GLU A 52 12.37 -6.55 -16.43
CA GLU A 52 13.34 -7.50 -16.97
C GLU A 52 14.76 -6.92 -16.93
N LYS A 53 14.92 -5.71 -17.48
CA LYS A 53 16.22 -5.02 -17.55
C LYS A 53 16.82 -4.73 -16.19
N HIS A 54 16.04 -4.19 -15.26
CA HIS A 54 16.56 -3.63 -14.02
C HIS A 54 16.51 -4.60 -12.85
N ILE A 55 15.58 -5.57 -12.86
CA ILE A 55 15.35 -6.49 -11.75
C ILE A 55 15.75 -7.92 -12.13
N LEU A 56 15.13 -8.51 -13.15
CA LEU A 56 15.30 -9.94 -13.43
C LEU A 56 16.73 -10.25 -13.93
N ASN A 57 17.24 -9.47 -14.88
CA ASN A 57 18.61 -9.62 -15.39
C ASN A 57 19.67 -9.33 -14.32
N ASN A 58 19.32 -8.61 -13.26
CA ASN A 58 20.19 -8.31 -12.12
C ASN A 58 19.86 -9.14 -10.88
N TYR A 59 19.15 -10.26 -11.05
CA TYR A 59 18.63 -11.08 -9.95
C TYR A 59 19.69 -11.43 -8.90
N ASN A 60 20.86 -11.90 -9.33
CA ASN A 60 21.91 -12.33 -8.38
C ASN A 60 22.40 -11.19 -7.50
N TYR A 61 22.57 -9.98 -8.07
CA TYR A 61 22.97 -8.80 -7.33
C TYR A 61 21.87 -8.41 -6.33
N LEU A 62 20.64 -8.24 -6.80
CA LEU A 62 19.52 -7.82 -5.94
C LEU A 62 19.19 -8.86 -4.86
N ARG A 63 19.35 -10.14 -5.15
CA ARG A 63 19.18 -11.21 -4.16
C ARG A 63 20.20 -11.08 -3.04
N ASN A 64 21.46 -10.78 -3.35
CA ASN A 64 22.49 -10.59 -2.34
C ASN A 64 22.19 -9.36 -1.46
N GLU A 65 21.76 -8.25 -2.07
CA GLU A 65 21.33 -7.04 -1.36
C GLU A 65 20.14 -7.33 -0.43
N VAL A 66 19.07 -7.96 -0.94
CA VAL A 66 17.89 -8.32 -0.14
C VAL A 66 18.28 -9.27 1.01
N ASN A 67 19.14 -10.25 0.76
CA ASN A 67 19.64 -11.15 1.80
C ASN A 67 20.47 -10.42 2.84
N HIS A 68 21.28 -9.44 2.45
CA HIS A 68 22.05 -8.64 3.38
C HIS A 68 21.12 -7.83 4.30
N LEU A 69 20.09 -7.19 3.74
CA LEU A 69 19.12 -6.39 4.50
C LEU A 69 18.26 -7.23 5.44
N THR A 70 17.82 -8.40 4.97
CA THR A 70 16.87 -9.24 5.73
C THR A 70 17.55 -10.28 6.60
N GLY A 71 18.82 -10.61 6.37
CA GLY A 71 19.55 -11.70 7.03
C GLY A 71 19.34 -13.08 6.40
N GLY A 72 18.48 -13.22 5.39
CA GLY A 72 18.32 -14.45 4.60
C GLY A 72 17.68 -15.63 5.34
N TYR A 73 17.05 -15.40 6.49
CA TYR A 73 16.37 -16.46 7.24
C TYR A 73 15.09 -16.89 6.50
N HIS A 74 15.00 -18.19 6.18
CA HIS A 74 13.94 -18.72 5.32
C HIS A 74 12.53 -18.49 5.89
N VAL A 75 12.37 -18.53 7.22
CA VAL A 75 11.09 -18.29 7.90
C VAL A 75 10.65 -16.84 7.76
N GLU A 76 11.55 -15.88 7.98
CA GLU A 76 11.31 -14.45 7.73
C GLU A 76 10.90 -14.22 6.27
N HIS A 77 11.59 -14.84 5.31
CA HIS A 77 11.26 -14.72 3.88
C HIS A 77 9.90 -15.30 3.52
N ALA A 78 9.52 -16.42 4.15
CA ALA A 78 8.20 -17.01 4.00
C ALA A 78 7.11 -16.08 4.55
N ILE A 79 7.35 -15.46 5.72
CA ILE A 79 6.45 -14.46 6.31
C ILE A 79 6.33 -13.23 5.40
N LEU A 80 7.45 -12.66 4.92
CA LEU A 80 7.46 -11.52 4.00
C LEU A 80 6.67 -11.82 2.72
N SER A 81 6.81 -13.02 2.16
CA SER A 81 6.03 -13.47 1.00
C SER A 81 4.53 -13.59 1.32
N GLY A 82 4.20 -14.11 2.52
CA GLY A 82 2.84 -14.19 3.04
C GLY A 82 2.18 -12.82 3.19
N ILE A 83 2.92 -11.82 3.68
CA ILE A 83 2.48 -10.42 3.82
C ILE A 83 2.28 -9.81 2.43
N ALA A 84 3.25 -9.95 1.53
CA ALA A 84 3.25 -9.27 0.24
C ALA A 84 2.07 -9.69 -0.66
N LEU A 85 1.67 -10.96 -0.57
CA LEU A 85 0.58 -11.58 -1.35
C LEU A 85 -0.77 -11.63 -0.62
N GLY A 86 -0.83 -11.16 0.64
CA GLY A 86 -1.98 -11.32 1.54
C GLY A 86 -2.67 -10.01 1.89
N ASP A 87 -3.50 -10.05 2.93
CA ASP A 87 -4.23 -8.91 3.50
C ASP A 87 -3.43 -8.20 4.61
N ARG A 88 -2.13 -8.50 4.72
CA ARG A 88 -1.18 -8.00 5.72
C ARG A 88 -1.45 -8.42 7.17
N LYS A 89 -2.54 -9.13 7.49
CA LYS A 89 -2.86 -9.56 8.86
C LYS A 89 -1.86 -10.62 9.33
N THR A 90 -1.32 -10.48 10.56
CA THR A 90 -0.32 -11.42 11.11
C THR A 90 -0.80 -12.87 11.07
N THR A 91 -2.05 -13.12 11.47
CA THR A 91 -2.64 -14.47 11.48
C THR A 91 -2.62 -15.13 10.10
N ASN A 92 -2.98 -14.38 9.06
CA ASN A 92 -3.01 -14.88 7.68
C ASN A 92 -1.62 -15.03 7.09
N ALA A 93 -0.70 -14.08 7.38
CA ALA A 93 0.69 -14.16 6.96
C ALA A 93 1.39 -15.40 7.55
N PHE A 94 1.23 -15.64 8.85
CA PHE A 94 1.84 -16.78 9.54
C PHE A 94 1.27 -18.12 9.06
N LYS A 95 -0.06 -18.18 8.83
CA LYS A 95 -0.70 -19.36 8.23
C LYS A 95 -0.13 -19.68 6.85
N ARG A 96 0.09 -18.67 6.00
CA ARG A 96 0.69 -18.83 4.66
C ARG A 96 2.16 -19.24 4.71
N ALA A 97 2.89 -18.75 5.71
CA ALA A 97 4.29 -19.11 5.92
C ALA A 97 4.45 -20.49 6.60
N HIS A 98 3.36 -21.12 7.04
CA HIS A 98 3.36 -22.37 7.79
C HIS A 98 4.16 -22.29 9.11
N VAL A 99 4.03 -21.16 9.83
CA VAL A 99 4.74 -20.89 11.08
C VAL A 99 3.79 -20.75 12.25
N SER A 100 4.26 -21.06 13.46
CA SER A 100 3.51 -20.80 14.69
C SER A 100 3.39 -19.29 14.95
N PHE A 101 2.40 -18.87 15.75
CA PHE A 101 2.26 -17.45 16.08
C PHE A 101 3.44 -16.92 16.90
N GLU A 102 3.96 -17.72 17.84
CA GLU A 102 5.10 -17.32 18.66
C GLU A 102 6.37 -17.11 17.82
N GLU A 103 6.70 -18.06 16.96
CA GLU A 103 7.83 -17.96 16.04
C GLU A 103 7.65 -16.84 15.02
N GLY A 104 6.43 -16.70 14.49
CA GLY A 104 6.07 -15.62 13.58
C GLY A 104 6.28 -14.25 14.21
N MET A 105 5.89 -14.05 15.47
CA MET A 105 6.11 -12.78 16.17
C MET A 105 7.59 -12.48 16.43
N LYS A 106 8.40 -13.49 16.79
CA LYS A 106 9.87 -13.30 16.90
C LYS A 106 10.49 -12.84 15.58
N CYS A 107 10.03 -13.40 14.47
CA CYS A 107 10.45 -12.95 13.13
C CYS A 107 9.97 -11.52 12.83
N VAL A 108 8.75 -11.16 13.24
CA VAL A 108 8.22 -9.80 13.09
C VAL A 108 9.07 -8.79 13.85
N ASP A 109 9.44 -9.08 15.10
CA ASP A 109 10.27 -8.19 15.91
C ASP A 109 11.64 -7.96 15.23
N SER A 110 12.29 -9.02 14.77
CA SER A 110 13.54 -8.97 13.99
C SER A 110 13.41 -8.13 12.71
N LEU A 111 12.33 -8.32 11.94
CA LEU A 111 12.09 -7.57 10.70
C LEU A 111 11.74 -6.10 10.94
N TYR A 112 11.09 -5.80 12.06
CA TYR A 112 10.79 -4.45 12.51
C TYR A 112 12.06 -3.70 12.91
N GLU A 113 12.94 -4.33 13.70
CA GLU A 113 14.25 -3.76 14.09
C GLU A 113 15.14 -3.46 12.87
N LYS A 114 15.05 -4.29 11.82
CA LYS A 114 15.75 -4.08 10.54
C LYS A 114 15.09 -3.02 9.64
N ALA A 115 13.99 -2.39 10.07
CA ALA A 115 13.20 -1.45 9.26
C ALA A 115 12.74 -2.02 7.91
N ILE A 116 12.46 -3.33 7.84
CA ILE A 116 11.90 -3.98 6.65
C ILE A 116 10.38 -3.82 6.63
N ILE A 117 9.77 -3.96 7.80
CA ILE A 117 8.33 -3.81 8.01
C ILE A 117 8.01 -2.88 9.17
N ASP A 118 6.82 -2.32 9.15
CA ASP A 118 6.17 -1.65 10.27
C ASP A 118 4.95 -2.46 10.73
N ILE A 119 4.47 -2.20 11.95
CA ILE A 119 3.34 -2.85 12.58
C ILE A 119 2.20 -1.84 12.73
N ASP A 120 1.13 -2.06 11.98
CA ASP A 120 -0.05 -1.20 12.00
C ASP A 120 -1.16 -1.79 12.89
N SER A 121 -1.87 -0.88 13.57
CA SER A 121 -2.99 -1.20 14.46
C SER A 121 -4.24 -0.45 14.01
N SER A 122 -5.38 -1.14 14.04
CA SER A 122 -6.66 -0.55 13.60
C SER A 122 -7.04 0.64 14.48
N GLU A 123 -7.49 1.73 13.86
CA GLU A 123 -7.82 3.02 14.49
C GLU A 123 -9.15 3.01 15.30
N HIS A 124 -9.33 2.02 16.17
CA HIS A 124 -10.48 1.92 17.06
C HIS A 124 -10.58 3.12 18.01
N PHE A 125 -9.45 3.55 18.58
CA PHE A 125 -9.42 4.65 19.55
C PHE A 125 -9.78 6.00 18.94
N LEU A 126 -9.33 6.26 17.71
CA LEU A 126 -9.68 7.46 16.95
C LEU A 126 -11.20 7.57 16.78
N LEU A 127 -11.84 6.42 16.52
CA LEU A 127 -13.28 6.28 16.32
C LEU A 127 -14.08 6.10 17.63
N GLY A 128 -13.47 6.34 18.79
CA GLY A 128 -14.16 6.25 20.09
C GLY A 128 -14.51 4.82 20.54
N LYS A 129 -14.03 3.80 19.84
CA LYS A 129 -14.28 2.39 20.15
C LYS A 129 -13.31 1.88 21.23
N ARG A 130 -13.62 2.17 22.49
CA ARG A 130 -12.87 1.66 23.66
C ARG A 130 -13.33 0.24 23.98
N GLY A 131 -12.51 -0.77 23.64
CA GLY A 131 -12.76 -2.18 23.99
C GLY A 131 -12.51 -3.21 22.88
N ASP A 132 -12.42 -2.76 21.62
CA ASP A 132 -12.19 -3.61 20.44
C ASP A 132 -10.71 -3.76 20.07
N SER A 133 -9.80 -3.80 21.05
CA SER A 133 -8.36 -3.96 20.81
C SER A 133 -7.96 -5.35 20.28
N LYS A 134 -8.92 -6.18 19.87
CA LYS A 134 -8.72 -7.54 19.33
C LYS A 134 -8.43 -7.56 17.83
N ALA A 135 -8.48 -6.42 17.16
CA ALA A 135 -8.14 -6.35 15.74
C ALA A 135 -6.71 -6.88 15.54
N VAL A 136 -6.59 -7.87 14.66
CA VAL A 136 -5.30 -8.47 14.32
C VAL A 136 -4.41 -7.38 13.71
N LYS A 137 -3.18 -7.26 14.23
CA LYS A 137 -2.17 -6.34 13.69
C LYS A 137 -1.90 -6.62 12.21
N LYS A 138 -1.64 -5.55 11.46
CA LYS A 138 -1.18 -5.65 10.07
C LYS A 138 0.31 -5.35 9.99
N LEU A 139 0.97 -5.99 9.04
CA LEU A 139 2.39 -5.79 8.76
C LEU A 139 2.54 -5.05 7.43
N ILE A 140 3.24 -3.91 7.44
CA ILE A 140 3.38 -3.04 6.27
C ILE A 140 4.83 -3.04 5.83
N PHE A 141 5.09 -3.21 4.54
CA PHE A 141 6.44 -3.01 4.01
C PHE A 141 6.78 -1.52 4.01
N ILE A 142 7.93 -1.18 4.59
CA ILE A 142 8.45 0.20 4.56
C ILE A 142 8.93 0.58 3.15
N ASN A 143 9.39 -0.41 2.38
CA ASN A 143 9.93 -0.24 1.03
C ASN A 143 9.06 -0.98 -0.02
N PRO A 144 8.47 -0.26 -1.00
CA PRO A 144 7.63 -0.87 -2.04
C PRO A 144 8.33 -1.94 -2.87
N PHE A 145 9.59 -1.75 -3.22
CA PHE A 145 10.39 -2.72 -3.98
C PHE A 145 10.59 -4.01 -3.21
N LEU A 146 10.80 -3.96 -1.88
CA LEU A 146 10.87 -5.18 -1.07
C LEU A 146 9.53 -5.94 -1.09
N ARG A 147 8.39 -5.24 -1.02
CA ARG A 147 7.08 -5.88 -1.18
C ARG A 147 6.96 -6.56 -2.55
N PHE A 148 7.34 -5.86 -3.62
CA PHE A 148 7.35 -6.40 -4.98
C PHE A 148 8.25 -7.64 -5.08
N TRP A 149 9.46 -7.59 -4.50
CA TRP A 149 10.41 -8.68 -4.49
C TRP A 149 9.83 -9.94 -3.85
N PHE A 150 9.25 -9.81 -2.65
CA PHE A 150 8.65 -10.96 -1.94
C PHE A 150 7.31 -11.41 -2.53
N ALA A 151 6.64 -10.60 -3.35
CA ALA A 151 5.44 -11.02 -4.07
C ALA A 151 5.75 -11.78 -5.37
N PHE A 152 6.71 -11.30 -6.16
CA PHE A 152 6.86 -11.75 -7.55
C PHE A 152 8.24 -12.26 -7.93
N VAL A 153 9.30 -12.00 -7.15
CA VAL A 153 10.66 -12.43 -7.49
C VAL A 153 11.07 -13.62 -6.63
N SER A 154 11.04 -13.44 -5.30
CA SER A 154 11.45 -14.47 -4.34
C SER A 154 10.67 -15.79 -4.51
N PRO A 155 9.32 -15.79 -4.68
CA PRO A 155 8.57 -17.04 -4.77
C PRO A 155 8.84 -17.89 -6.03
N ILE A 156 9.42 -17.30 -7.08
CA ILE A 156 9.67 -17.96 -8.37
C ILE A 156 11.14 -17.88 -8.77
N TYR A 157 12.02 -17.83 -7.77
CA TYR A 157 13.44 -17.59 -7.96
C TYR A 157 14.14 -18.58 -8.89
N LYS A 158 13.66 -19.83 -9.00
CA LYS A 158 14.29 -20.87 -9.82
C LYS A 158 14.28 -20.47 -11.30
N GLY A 159 13.10 -20.19 -11.86
CA GLY A 159 12.98 -19.75 -13.25
C GLY A 159 13.76 -18.48 -13.53
N ILE A 160 13.70 -17.49 -12.62
CA ILE A 160 14.43 -16.23 -12.77
C ILE A 160 15.95 -16.46 -12.77
N LYS A 161 16.46 -17.30 -11.87
CA LYS A 161 17.89 -17.63 -11.82
C LYS A 161 18.37 -18.33 -13.11
N ASP A 162 17.51 -19.13 -13.72
CA ASP A 162 17.79 -19.86 -14.95
C ASP A 162 17.53 -19.02 -16.22
N GLY A 163 17.15 -17.73 -16.07
CA GLY A 163 16.84 -16.83 -17.19
C GLY A 163 15.48 -17.06 -17.85
N ASN A 164 14.62 -17.90 -17.26
CA ASN A 164 13.26 -18.15 -17.73
C ASN A 164 12.24 -17.28 -16.97
N TYR A 165 11.75 -16.24 -17.64
CA TYR A 165 10.85 -15.24 -17.04
C TYR A 165 9.36 -15.45 -17.36
N GLU A 166 8.98 -16.54 -18.02
CA GLU A 166 7.58 -16.73 -18.44
C GLU A 166 6.62 -16.91 -17.27
N GLU A 167 7.04 -17.62 -16.22
CA GLU A 167 6.26 -17.73 -14.97
C GLU A 167 6.10 -16.36 -14.30
N PHE A 168 7.17 -15.55 -14.30
CA PHE A 168 7.14 -14.19 -13.75
C PHE A 168 6.12 -13.32 -14.50
N LYS A 169 6.22 -13.27 -15.83
CA LYS A 169 5.34 -12.44 -16.67
C LYS A 169 3.88 -12.79 -16.45
N THR A 170 3.56 -14.09 -16.48
CA THR A 170 2.20 -14.60 -16.27
C THR A 170 1.65 -14.19 -14.89
N LYS A 171 2.43 -14.40 -13.82
CA LYS A 171 2.01 -14.07 -12.45
C LYS A 171 1.85 -12.57 -12.22
N PHE A 172 2.78 -11.76 -12.72
CA PHE A 172 2.73 -10.32 -12.56
C PHE A 172 1.55 -9.71 -13.30
N GLN A 173 1.38 -10.02 -14.59
CA GLN A 173 0.27 -9.50 -15.40
C GLN A 173 -1.10 -9.87 -14.83
N GLY A 174 -1.25 -11.09 -14.29
CA GLY A 174 -2.49 -11.52 -13.65
C GLY A 174 -2.83 -10.81 -12.33
N ARG A 175 -1.91 -10.05 -11.75
CA ARG A 175 -2.08 -9.39 -10.44
C ARG A 175 -1.72 -7.91 -10.43
N GLU A 176 -1.23 -7.35 -11.53
CA GLU A 176 -0.70 -5.99 -11.61
C GLU A 176 -1.69 -4.93 -11.10
N SER A 177 -2.96 -5.04 -11.53
CA SER A 177 -4.03 -4.12 -11.13
C SER A 177 -4.20 -4.08 -9.61
N ASP A 178 -4.50 -5.23 -9.00
CA ASP A 178 -4.84 -5.31 -7.57
C ASP A 178 -3.58 -5.16 -6.69
N PHE A 179 -2.39 -5.47 -7.21
CA PHE A 179 -1.16 -5.34 -6.44
C PHE A 179 -0.83 -3.88 -6.08
N SER A 180 -1.32 -2.93 -6.88
CA SER A 180 -1.15 -1.50 -6.65
C SER A 180 -2.16 -0.91 -5.66
N ASP A 181 -3.20 -1.66 -5.26
CA ASP A 181 -4.25 -1.16 -4.36
C ASP A 181 -3.67 -0.62 -3.05
N PHE A 182 -2.79 -1.39 -2.40
CA PHE A 182 -2.18 -0.96 -1.14
C PHE A 182 -1.31 0.28 -1.31
N ILE A 183 -0.49 0.36 -2.36
CA ILE A 183 0.33 1.55 -2.63
C ILE A 183 -0.58 2.77 -2.84
N PHE A 184 -1.69 2.59 -3.54
CA PHE A 184 -2.67 3.65 -3.75
C PHE A 184 -3.36 4.09 -2.46
N GLU A 185 -3.73 3.15 -1.58
CA GLU A 185 -4.29 3.44 -0.25
C GLU A 185 -3.32 4.22 0.64
N GLU A 186 -2.06 3.78 0.72
CA GLU A 186 -1.02 4.47 1.52
C GLU A 186 -0.72 5.88 0.98
N LEU A 187 -0.69 6.05 -0.35
CA LEU A 187 -0.54 7.37 -0.99
C LEU A 187 -1.76 8.28 -0.73
N ALA A 188 -2.96 7.72 -0.78
CA ALA A 188 -4.19 8.46 -0.48
C ALA A 188 -4.23 8.92 0.98
N LEU A 189 -3.90 8.03 1.94
CA LEU A 189 -3.80 8.37 3.35
C LEU A 189 -2.72 9.44 3.61
N THR A 190 -1.56 9.30 2.95
CA THR A 190 -0.48 10.30 2.98
C THR A 190 -0.94 11.65 2.45
N PHE A 191 -1.67 11.68 1.33
CA PHE A 191 -2.27 12.92 0.81
C PHE A 191 -3.25 13.53 1.80
N ILE A 192 -4.15 12.72 2.38
CA ILE A 192 -5.18 13.22 3.32
C ILE A 192 -4.55 13.89 4.53
N LYS A 193 -3.52 13.28 5.12
CA LYS A 193 -2.71 13.86 6.21
C LYS A 193 -2.25 15.29 5.90
N ASN A 194 -1.93 15.59 4.64
CA ASN A 194 -1.35 16.87 4.21
C ASN A 194 -2.36 17.83 3.54
N SER A 195 -3.62 17.43 3.38
CA SER A 195 -4.59 18.16 2.53
C SER A 195 -5.53 19.10 3.29
N PHE A 196 -5.60 19.01 4.62
CA PHE A 196 -6.45 19.83 5.46
C PHE A 196 -5.64 21.00 6.04
N ILE A 197 -5.76 22.19 5.44
CA ILE A 197 -4.95 23.36 5.82
C ILE A 197 -5.56 24.11 7.01
N GLU A 198 -6.86 24.41 6.93
CA GLU A 198 -7.56 25.22 7.96
C GLU A 198 -7.86 24.44 9.25
N ASP A 199 -8.06 23.13 9.13
CA ASP A 199 -8.29 22.22 10.27
C ASP A 199 -7.41 20.97 10.12
N PRO A 200 -6.11 21.08 10.44
CA PRO A 200 -5.13 20.04 10.18
C PRO A 200 -5.47 18.67 10.76
N ILE A 201 -4.97 17.62 10.12
CA ILE A 201 -5.11 16.25 10.61
C ILE A 201 -4.22 16.05 11.84
N LYS A 202 -4.82 15.72 12.99
CA LYS A 202 -4.14 15.40 14.25
C LYS A 202 -3.75 13.93 14.34
N GLN A 203 -4.61 13.03 13.89
CA GLN A 203 -4.41 11.57 13.90
C GLN A 203 -4.93 10.98 12.59
N HIS A 204 -4.28 9.94 12.09
CA HIS A 204 -4.70 9.24 10.88
C HIS A 204 -4.21 7.79 10.90
N GLY A 205 -4.91 6.93 10.18
CA GLY A 205 -4.56 5.52 10.04
C GLY A 205 -5.60 4.79 9.22
N GLN A 206 -5.64 3.47 9.38
CA GLN A 206 -6.62 2.59 8.76
C GLN A 206 -7.50 1.98 9.84
N TYR A 207 -8.76 1.68 9.49
CA TYR A 207 -9.64 0.90 10.34
C TYR A 207 -9.93 -0.45 9.69
N TRP A 208 -9.92 -1.51 10.48
CA TRP A 208 -10.42 -2.81 10.04
C TRP A 208 -11.05 -3.59 11.19
N SER A 209 -12.06 -4.38 10.84
CA SER A 209 -12.64 -5.40 11.68
C SER A 209 -12.56 -6.76 10.98
N GLU A 210 -13.29 -7.75 11.49
CA GLU A 210 -13.53 -9.00 10.74
C GLU A 210 -14.41 -8.78 9.51
N LYS A 211 -15.25 -7.73 9.52
CA LYS A 211 -16.28 -7.48 8.50
C LYS A 211 -15.84 -6.51 7.42
N ILE A 212 -15.21 -5.40 7.81
CA ILE A 212 -14.89 -4.31 6.89
C ILE A 212 -13.44 -3.83 7.02
N GLN A 213 -12.99 -3.11 6.01
CA GLN A 213 -11.74 -2.35 6.00
C GLN A 213 -11.99 -0.96 5.44
N ILE A 214 -11.46 0.04 6.13
CA ILE A 214 -11.54 1.45 5.77
C ILE A 214 -10.09 1.95 5.63
N PRO A 215 -9.62 2.21 4.40
CA PRO A 215 -8.22 2.57 4.16
C PRO A 215 -7.88 4.01 4.59
N ILE A 216 -8.88 4.85 4.84
CA ILE A 216 -8.67 6.23 5.29
C ILE A 216 -9.53 6.49 6.50
N VAL A 217 -8.89 6.64 7.65
CA VAL A 217 -9.51 7.19 8.86
C VAL A 217 -8.61 8.31 9.39
N ALA A 218 -9.20 9.46 9.70
CA ALA A 218 -8.46 10.58 10.25
C ALA A 218 -9.30 11.39 11.22
N LYS A 219 -8.63 12.12 12.11
CA LYS A 219 -9.25 13.07 13.03
C LYS A 219 -8.56 14.41 12.92
N THR A 220 -9.33 15.45 12.70
CA THR A 220 -8.82 16.82 12.61
C THR A 220 -8.50 17.39 13.99
N THR A 221 -7.82 18.54 14.03
CA THR A 221 -7.57 19.28 15.27
C THR A 221 -8.84 19.73 15.98
N SER A 222 -9.88 20.11 15.23
CA SER A 222 -11.19 20.44 15.79
C SER A 222 -12.00 19.20 16.22
N GLY A 223 -11.48 18.00 15.97
CA GLY A 223 -12.09 16.73 16.36
C GLY A 223 -13.01 16.10 15.32
N LYS A 224 -13.13 16.66 14.11
CA LYS A 224 -13.94 16.07 13.03
C LYS A 224 -13.34 14.74 12.57
N ILE A 225 -14.20 13.76 12.34
CA ILE A 225 -13.85 12.43 11.84
C ILE A 225 -13.93 12.42 10.32
N VAL A 226 -12.83 12.03 9.70
CA VAL A 226 -12.71 11.79 8.26
C VAL A 226 -12.69 10.28 8.04
N ALA A 227 -13.56 9.77 7.17
CA ALA A 227 -13.53 8.38 6.74
C ALA A 227 -13.55 8.32 5.21
N GLY A 228 -12.84 7.37 4.61
CA GLY A 228 -12.81 7.27 3.17
C GLY A 228 -12.41 5.91 2.62
N PHE A 229 -12.77 5.70 1.36
CA PHE A 229 -12.39 4.52 0.60
C PHE A 229 -11.61 4.89 -0.65
N CYS A 230 -10.81 3.93 -1.10
CA CYS A 230 -10.01 4.04 -2.32
C CYS A 230 -10.55 3.09 -3.39
N LYS A 231 -10.43 3.49 -4.66
CA LYS A 231 -10.67 2.61 -5.81
C LYS A 231 -9.56 2.78 -6.84
N TYR A 232 -8.66 1.81 -6.91
CA TYR A 232 -7.63 1.75 -7.93
C TYR A 232 -8.10 0.89 -9.11
N SER A 233 -8.95 1.47 -9.96
CA SER A 233 -9.50 0.80 -11.14
C SER A 233 -9.67 1.78 -12.28
N ASP A 234 -9.63 1.28 -13.52
CA ASP A 234 -9.98 2.05 -14.71
C ASP A 234 -11.49 2.38 -14.75
N ASN A 235 -12.30 1.65 -13.99
CA ASN A 235 -13.70 1.98 -13.81
C ASN A 235 -13.89 3.14 -12.84
N LYS A 236 -14.73 4.10 -13.23
CA LYS A 236 -15.18 5.18 -12.34
C LYS A 236 -15.84 4.63 -11.08
N VAL A 237 -15.72 5.35 -9.96
CA VAL A 237 -16.51 5.08 -8.76
C VAL A 237 -17.98 5.41 -9.02
N LYS A 238 -18.86 4.45 -8.74
CA LYS A 238 -20.32 4.58 -8.88
C LYS A 238 -20.97 4.98 -7.55
N LYS A 239 -22.17 5.56 -7.62
CA LYS A 239 -22.97 5.91 -6.43
C LYS A 239 -23.32 4.68 -5.57
N SER A 240 -23.49 3.51 -6.18
CA SER A 240 -23.73 2.26 -5.45
C SER A 240 -22.56 1.86 -4.55
N GLU A 241 -21.32 2.06 -5.00
CA GLU A 241 -20.12 1.79 -4.20
C GLU A 241 -20.00 2.77 -3.02
N PHE A 242 -20.33 4.04 -3.26
CA PHE A 242 -20.42 5.04 -2.19
C PHE A 242 -21.49 4.69 -1.15
N ASN A 243 -22.69 4.29 -1.58
CA ASN A 243 -23.76 3.90 -0.67
C ASN A 243 -23.38 2.68 0.17
N LYS A 244 -22.75 1.67 -0.45
CA LYS A 244 -22.21 0.51 0.26
C LYS A 244 -21.21 0.93 1.34
N PHE A 245 -20.30 1.86 1.02
CA PHE A 245 -19.36 2.37 2.01
C PHE A 245 -20.07 3.05 3.21
N LEU A 246 -21.15 3.80 2.97
CA LEU A 246 -21.95 4.37 4.05
C LEU A 246 -22.66 3.29 4.89
N GLU A 247 -23.09 2.19 4.28
CA GLU A 247 -23.66 1.03 4.97
C GLU A 247 -22.59 0.33 5.83
N ASP A 248 -21.37 0.16 5.30
CA ASP A 248 -20.24 -0.39 6.03
C ASP A 248 -19.92 0.45 7.28
N LEU A 249 -19.84 1.77 7.15
CA LEU A 249 -19.66 2.69 8.28
C LEU A 249 -20.75 2.53 9.35
N LYS A 250 -22.02 2.47 8.93
CA LYS A 250 -23.16 2.27 9.84
C LYS A 250 -23.10 0.92 10.55
N SER A 251 -22.71 -0.14 9.84
CA SER A 251 -22.63 -1.50 10.39
C SER A 251 -21.60 -1.62 11.53
N GLU A 252 -20.66 -0.67 11.57
CA GLU A 252 -19.62 -0.57 12.56
C GLU A 252 -19.84 0.63 13.50
N ASP A 253 -20.99 1.30 13.49
CA ASP A 253 -21.26 2.47 14.35
C ASP A 253 -20.20 3.59 14.19
N ILE A 254 -19.75 3.82 12.96
CA ILE A 254 -18.79 4.87 12.63
C ILE A 254 -19.54 6.08 12.07
N SER A 255 -19.57 7.17 12.84
CA SER A 255 -20.06 8.47 12.38
C SER A 255 -18.90 9.32 11.86
N ALA A 256 -18.90 9.61 10.56
CA ALA A 256 -17.91 10.46 9.92
C ALA A 256 -18.51 11.81 9.55
N ASP A 257 -17.82 12.90 9.92
CA ASP A 257 -18.19 14.27 9.56
C ASP A 257 -17.85 14.58 8.09
N ILE A 258 -16.78 13.94 7.58
CA ILE A 258 -16.27 14.15 6.24
C ILE A 258 -16.00 12.80 5.59
N ILE A 259 -16.65 12.54 4.46
CA ILE A 259 -16.39 11.39 3.61
C ILE A 259 -15.42 11.77 2.50
N VAL A 260 -14.40 10.94 2.33
CA VAL A 260 -13.38 11.08 1.29
C VAL A 260 -13.49 9.91 0.32
N ILE A 261 -13.49 10.22 -0.98
CA ILE A 261 -13.45 9.22 -2.05
C ILE A 261 -12.19 9.46 -2.87
N PHE A 262 -11.29 8.47 -2.88
CA PHE A 262 -10.04 8.55 -3.64
C PHE A 262 -10.07 7.55 -4.79
N SER A 263 -9.92 8.02 -6.03
CA SER A 263 -10.14 7.18 -7.22
C SER A 263 -9.02 7.27 -8.26
N LYS A 264 -8.61 6.15 -8.87
CA LYS A 264 -7.64 6.18 -9.98
C LYS A 264 -8.21 6.97 -11.16
N ASN A 265 -9.43 6.62 -11.59
CA ASN A 265 -10.07 7.15 -12.80
C ASN A 265 -11.33 8.01 -12.54
N GLY A 266 -11.45 8.63 -11.36
CA GLY A 266 -12.55 9.56 -11.05
C GLY A 266 -13.88 8.90 -10.68
N CYS A 267 -14.91 9.73 -10.55
CA CYS A 267 -16.27 9.36 -10.13
C CYS A 267 -17.29 9.53 -11.25
N SER A 268 -18.43 8.83 -11.16
CA SER A 268 -19.60 9.05 -12.02
C SER A 268 -20.15 10.48 -11.87
N ASN A 269 -20.92 10.96 -12.85
CA ASN A 269 -21.52 12.30 -12.79
C ASN A 269 -22.49 12.44 -11.60
N GLU A 270 -23.29 11.40 -11.33
CA GLU A 270 -24.17 11.36 -10.15
C GLU A 270 -23.41 11.58 -8.85
N LEU A 271 -22.25 10.93 -8.69
CA LEU A 271 -21.45 11.04 -7.48
C LEU A 271 -20.72 12.39 -7.41
N LYS A 272 -20.29 12.94 -8.55
CA LYS A 272 -19.73 14.31 -8.61
C LYS A 272 -20.73 15.37 -8.16
N ASN A 273 -22.01 15.18 -8.45
CA ASN A 273 -23.08 16.08 -8.03
C ASN A 273 -23.34 16.04 -6.52
N LEU A 274 -22.82 15.05 -5.79
CA LEU A 274 -22.89 14.98 -4.32
C LEU A 274 -21.72 15.68 -3.62
N LYS A 275 -20.76 16.23 -4.37
CA LYS A 275 -19.60 16.90 -3.79
C LYS A 275 -20.04 18.08 -2.91
N SER A 276 -19.50 18.14 -1.70
CA SER A 276 -19.76 19.17 -0.70
C SER A 276 -18.57 19.31 0.25
N ASP A 277 -18.67 20.14 1.29
CA ASP A 277 -17.64 20.23 2.33
C ASP A 277 -17.49 18.92 3.12
N SER A 278 -18.59 18.16 3.24
CA SER A 278 -18.65 16.84 3.90
C SER A 278 -18.42 15.66 2.95
N ILE A 279 -18.39 15.86 1.62
CA ILE A 279 -18.10 14.82 0.63
C ILE A 279 -17.03 15.31 -0.34
N ARG A 280 -15.79 14.86 -0.13
CA ARG A 280 -14.62 15.28 -0.90
C ARG A 280 -14.18 14.19 -1.87
N LEU A 281 -13.99 14.58 -3.12
CA LEU A 281 -13.60 13.67 -4.21
C LEU A 281 -12.18 13.98 -4.67
N PHE A 282 -11.30 12.99 -4.61
CA PHE A 282 -9.92 13.07 -5.08
C PHE A 282 -9.65 12.04 -6.18
N SER A 283 -8.61 12.30 -6.94
CA SER A 283 -8.14 11.37 -7.97
C SER A 283 -6.64 11.16 -7.89
N ALA A 284 -6.08 10.23 -8.67
CA ALA A 284 -4.63 10.07 -8.79
C ALA A 284 -3.91 11.42 -9.05
N LYS A 285 -4.53 12.35 -9.79
CA LYS A 285 -3.96 13.69 -10.04
C LYS A 285 -3.74 14.51 -8.76
N SER A 286 -4.54 14.28 -7.72
CA SER A 286 -4.41 14.96 -6.43
C SER A 286 -3.09 14.65 -5.73
N LEU A 287 -2.48 13.50 -6.02
CA LEU A 287 -1.18 13.11 -5.47
C LEU A 287 -0.02 14.01 -5.91
N LYS A 288 -0.20 14.86 -6.93
CA LYS A 288 0.79 15.90 -7.27
C LYS A 288 1.11 16.82 -6.08
N ALA A 289 0.20 16.97 -5.12
CA ALA A 289 0.41 17.80 -3.93
C ALA A 289 1.41 17.21 -2.91
N ILE A 290 1.79 15.93 -3.06
CA ILE A 290 2.74 15.25 -2.14
C ILE A 290 4.08 14.92 -2.81
N VAL A 291 4.30 15.37 -4.05
CA VAL A 291 5.56 15.34 -4.80
C VAL A 291 6.17 16.73 -4.73
#